data_AF-A0A4Q3M5M6-F1
#
_entry.id   AF-A0A4Q3M5M6-F1
#
_cell.length_a   1.000
_cell.length_b   1.000
_cell.length_c   1.000
_cell.angle_alpha   90.00
_cell.angle_beta   90.00
_cell.angle_gamma   90.00
#
_symmetry.space_group_name_H-M   'P 1'
#
loop_
_entity.id
_entity.type
_entity.pdbx_description
1 polymer ?
#
loop_
_entity_poly.entity_id
_entity_poly.type
_entity_poly.pdbx_seq_one_letter_code
_entity_poly.pdbx_strand_id
1 'polypeptide(L)'
;MVAQDRLPLSDLGKFYGSGVYAIYYRGSYEPYRPISGTETPIYVGQAAPSQANAHTARDQGPRLAARLNEHRKNIAKAETTLDLNDFDARFLVVQSGWETAAEDYLISLFRPIWNSETNILYGLGKHGDDAATRANKRSPWDTLHPGRKWAAKSVEDAKTSDDILTDLGRHFIQHPPIEDQGALLEMFFAGLRQRA
;
A
#
# COMPACT_ATOMS: atom_id res chain seq x y z
N MET A 1 14.77 3.19 -0.02
CA MET A 1 13.67 2.35 0.47
C MET A 1 13.90 0.87 0.19
N VAL A 2 14.17 0.49 -1.06
CA VAL A 2 14.37 -0.92 -1.48
C VAL A 2 15.52 -1.63 -0.75
N ALA A 3 16.58 -0.89 -0.38
CA ALA A 3 17.72 -1.42 0.37
C ALA A 3 17.46 -1.66 1.88
N GLN A 4 16.26 -1.37 2.39
CA GLN A 4 15.89 -1.70 3.77
C GLN A 4 15.39 -3.15 3.84
N ASP A 5 15.70 -3.86 4.92
CA ASP A 5 15.10 -5.16 5.17
C ASP A 5 13.58 -5.06 5.33
N ARG A 6 12.88 -6.12 4.93
CA ARG A 6 11.45 -6.25 5.20
C ARG A 6 11.25 -6.59 6.66
N LEU A 7 10.32 -5.89 7.30
CA LEU A 7 9.91 -6.18 8.67
C LEU A 7 8.47 -6.70 8.67
N PRO A 8 8.13 -7.74 9.44
CA PRO A 8 6.75 -8.20 9.57
C PRO A 8 5.82 -7.06 9.98
N LEU A 9 4.72 -6.89 9.23
CA LEU A 9 3.75 -5.82 9.50
C LEU A 9 3.08 -6.01 10.87
N SER A 10 2.96 -7.26 11.33
CA SER A 10 2.46 -7.63 12.66
C SER A 10 3.28 -7.05 13.81
N ASP A 11 4.60 -6.89 13.61
CA ASP A 11 5.58 -6.66 14.68
C ASP A 11 6.04 -5.20 14.74
N LEU A 12 5.45 -4.32 13.94
CA LEU A 12 5.82 -2.91 13.89
C LEU A 12 5.47 -2.18 15.20
N GLY A 13 6.51 -1.93 15.98
CA GLY A 13 6.45 -1.08 17.17
C GLY A 13 6.29 0.41 16.87
N LYS A 14 6.52 1.23 17.89
CA LYS A 14 6.52 2.69 17.77
C LYS A 14 7.93 3.18 17.45
N PHE A 15 8.04 4.06 16.47
CA PHE A 15 9.27 4.77 16.12
C PHE A 15 8.93 6.18 15.63
N TYR A 16 9.92 7.06 15.65
CA TYR A 16 9.80 8.44 15.20
C TYR A 16 10.21 8.58 13.72
N GLY A 17 9.58 9.51 13.01
CA GLY A 17 9.86 9.84 11.61
C GLY A 17 8.60 9.98 10.75
N SER A 18 8.66 10.93 9.82
CA SER A 18 7.77 11.04 8.65
C SER A 18 8.49 10.50 7.42
N GLY A 19 7.73 10.08 6.41
CA GLY A 19 8.36 9.52 5.24
C GLY A 19 7.45 8.74 4.31
N VAL A 20 8.05 7.77 3.62
CA VAL A 20 7.37 6.85 2.71
C VAL A 20 7.48 5.41 3.20
N TYR A 21 6.49 4.60 2.88
CA TYR A 21 6.45 3.17 3.19
C TYR A 21 5.83 2.37 2.05
N ALA A 22 6.13 1.07 2.06
CA ALA A 22 5.59 0.09 1.14
C ALA A 22 5.21 -1.17 1.93
N ILE A 23 4.06 -1.75 1.61
CA ILE A 23 3.56 -3.01 2.17
C ILE A 23 3.72 -4.09 1.12
N TYR A 24 4.17 -5.27 1.51
CA TYR A 24 4.42 -6.42 0.66
C TYR A 24 3.56 -7.59 1.10
N TYR A 25 3.19 -8.45 0.16
CA TYR A 25 2.41 -9.65 0.41
C TYR A 25 3.27 -10.89 0.18
N ARG A 26 3.13 -11.90 1.03
CA ARG A 26 3.82 -13.20 0.93
C ARG A 26 2.93 -14.39 1.27
N GLY A 27 1.61 -14.21 1.20
CA GLY A 27 0.62 -15.23 1.50
C GLY A 27 0.13 -15.99 0.27
N SER A 28 -0.94 -16.76 0.46
CA SER A 28 -1.49 -17.68 -0.55
C SER A 28 -2.87 -17.30 -1.11
N TYR A 29 -3.39 -16.10 -0.82
CA TYR A 29 -4.65 -15.62 -1.38
C TYR A 29 -4.55 -15.60 -2.90
N GLU A 30 -5.36 -16.42 -3.57
CA GLU A 30 -5.19 -16.74 -4.99
C GLU A 30 -5.09 -15.51 -5.89
N PRO A 31 -5.95 -14.48 -5.74
CA PRO A 31 -5.87 -13.27 -6.56
C PRO A 31 -4.54 -12.49 -6.42
N TYR A 32 -3.79 -12.69 -5.33
CA TYR A 32 -2.52 -12.03 -5.05
C TYR A 32 -1.30 -12.92 -5.23
N ARG A 33 -1.49 -14.17 -5.64
CA ARG A 33 -0.40 -15.11 -5.89
C ARG A 33 0.72 -14.54 -6.78
N PRO A 34 0.44 -13.77 -7.86
CA PRO A 34 1.51 -13.23 -8.71
C PRO A 34 2.52 -12.33 -7.99
N ILE A 35 2.10 -11.56 -6.98
CA ILE A 35 2.97 -10.65 -6.23
C ILE A 35 3.54 -11.27 -4.96
N SER A 36 3.07 -12.46 -4.58
CA SER A 36 3.46 -13.11 -3.32
C SER A 36 4.96 -13.41 -3.30
N GLY A 37 5.67 -12.86 -2.31
CA GLY A 37 7.11 -13.05 -2.13
C GLY A 37 8.00 -12.26 -3.09
N THR A 38 7.41 -11.51 -4.03
CA THR A 38 8.14 -10.68 -5.00
C THR A 38 8.58 -9.34 -4.39
N GLU A 39 9.40 -8.56 -5.10
CA GLU A 39 9.76 -7.16 -4.81
C GLU A 39 8.70 -6.12 -5.21
N THR A 40 7.54 -6.55 -5.72
CA THR A 40 6.40 -5.65 -5.97
C THR A 40 5.57 -5.45 -4.69
N PRO A 41 5.51 -4.22 -4.14
CA PRO A 41 4.61 -3.92 -3.03
C PRO A 41 3.15 -3.98 -3.47
N ILE A 42 2.28 -4.43 -2.57
CA ILE A 42 0.82 -4.41 -2.76
C ILE A 42 0.24 -3.01 -2.56
N TYR A 43 0.91 -2.19 -1.73
CA TYR A 43 0.54 -0.81 -1.43
C TYR A 43 1.77 0.03 -1.13
N VAL A 44 1.77 1.28 -1.59
CA VAL A 44 2.74 2.32 -1.26
C VAL A 44 1.99 3.50 -0.67
N GLY A 45 2.54 4.10 0.36
CA GLY A 45 1.96 5.30 0.95
C GLY A 45 2.98 6.19 1.62
N GLN A 46 2.56 7.41 1.95
CA GLN A 46 3.34 8.34 2.77
C GLN A 46 2.72 8.63 4.14
N ALA A 47 3.51 9.25 5.00
CA ALA A 47 3.04 9.91 6.22
C ALA A 47 3.84 11.19 6.47
N ALA A 48 3.27 12.35 6.14
CA ALA A 48 3.85 13.67 6.38
C ALA A 48 3.86 14.06 7.88
N PRO A 49 4.81 14.90 8.33
CA PRO A 49 4.87 15.41 9.70
C PRO A 49 3.72 16.37 9.98
N SER A 50 3.39 16.56 11.26
CA SER A 50 2.39 17.57 11.64
C SER A 50 2.89 19.00 11.43
N GLN A 51 4.21 19.20 11.40
CA GLN A 51 4.87 20.48 11.16
C GLN A 51 5.79 20.36 9.95
N ALA A 52 5.60 21.19 8.93
CA ALA A 52 6.31 21.09 7.66
C ALA A 52 7.82 21.33 7.78
N ASN A 53 8.27 22.07 8.79
CA ASN A 53 9.67 22.38 9.07
C ASN A 53 10.30 21.44 10.12
N ALA A 54 9.69 20.29 10.42
CA ALA A 54 10.33 19.30 11.28
C ALA A 54 11.61 18.76 10.60
N HIS A 55 12.77 18.93 11.23
CA HIS A 55 14.06 18.59 10.61
C HIS A 55 14.67 17.28 11.11
N THR A 56 14.24 16.79 12.27
CA THR A 56 14.68 15.50 12.82
C THR A 56 13.54 14.50 12.84
N ALA A 57 13.86 13.20 12.82
CA ALA A 57 12.86 12.15 12.96
C ALA A 57 11.98 12.34 14.20
N ARG A 58 12.57 12.81 15.31
CA ARG A 58 11.86 13.07 16.56
C ARG A 58 10.85 14.21 16.43
N ASP A 59 11.24 15.31 15.78
CA ASP A 59 10.36 16.47 15.54
C ASP A 59 9.23 16.13 14.58
N GLN A 60 9.47 15.22 13.62
CA GLN A 60 8.45 14.74 12.71
C GLN A 60 7.36 13.94 13.45
N GLY A 61 7.69 13.36 14.61
CA GLY A 61 6.78 12.53 15.40
C GLY A 61 6.63 11.12 14.82
N PRO A 62 5.82 10.24 15.45
CA PRO A 62 5.69 8.83 15.07
C PRO A 62 4.75 8.59 13.88
N ARG A 63 4.92 9.33 12.79
CA ARG A 63 3.94 9.42 11.67
C ARG A 63 3.87 8.13 10.87
N LEU A 64 5.02 7.62 10.43
CA LEU A 64 5.11 6.35 9.73
C LEU A 64 4.57 5.20 10.57
N ALA A 65 5.03 5.10 11.82
CA ALA A 65 4.59 4.06 12.75
C ALA A 65 3.07 4.08 12.98
N ALA A 66 2.49 5.27 13.12
CA ALA A 66 1.04 5.44 13.27
C ALA A 66 0.28 4.98 12.02
N ARG A 67 0.71 5.39 10.83
CA ARG A 67 0.03 5.06 9.57
C ARG A 67 0.14 3.57 9.23
N LEU A 68 1.31 2.96 9.40
CA LEU A 68 1.49 1.52 9.21
C LEU A 68 0.65 0.70 10.20
N ASN A 69 0.58 1.12 11.47
CA ASN A 69 -0.29 0.45 12.46
C ASN A 69 -1.78 0.60 12.16
N GLU A 70 -2.20 1.67 11.49
CA GLU A 70 -3.57 1.82 11.01
C GLU A 70 -3.89 0.81 9.90
N HIS A 71 -3.01 0.72 8.90
CA HIS A 71 -3.13 -0.28 7.83
C HIS A 71 -3.13 -1.71 8.38
N ARG A 72 -2.23 -2.00 9.32
CA ARG A 72 -2.19 -3.28 10.06
C ARG A 72 -3.56 -3.63 10.65
N LYS A 73 -4.22 -2.68 11.32
CA LYS A 73 -5.54 -2.87 11.91
C LYS A 73 -6.65 -3.04 10.87
N ASN A 74 -6.52 -2.45 9.69
CA ASN A 74 -7.51 -2.60 8.62
C ASN A 74 -7.37 -3.93 7.89
N ILE A 75 -6.14 -4.35 7.58
CA ILE A 75 -5.83 -5.67 7.01
C ILE A 75 -6.30 -6.77 7.96
N ALA A 76 -6.03 -6.64 9.27
CA ALA A 76 -6.45 -7.62 10.26
C ALA A 76 -7.97 -7.81 10.38
N LYS A 77 -8.80 -6.90 9.82
CA LYS A 77 -10.26 -7.06 9.81
C LYS A 77 -10.74 -7.95 8.65
N ALA A 78 -9.92 -8.13 7.60
CA ALA A 78 -10.28 -8.85 6.39
C ALA A 78 -10.01 -10.37 6.51
N GLU A 79 -10.31 -10.96 7.66
CA GLU A 79 -9.91 -12.31 8.08
C GLU A 79 -10.38 -13.44 7.13
N THR A 80 -11.40 -13.18 6.31
CA THR A 80 -11.91 -14.14 5.32
C THR A 80 -11.04 -14.27 4.08
N THR A 81 -10.14 -13.32 3.84
CA THR A 81 -9.34 -13.24 2.62
C THR A 81 -7.86 -13.00 2.87
N LEU A 82 -7.49 -12.39 4.01
CA LEU A 82 -6.13 -12.00 4.34
C LEU A 82 -5.73 -12.49 5.73
N ASP A 83 -4.52 -13.02 5.85
CA ASP A 83 -3.82 -13.20 7.14
C ASP A 83 -2.82 -12.05 7.33
N LEU A 84 -2.85 -11.39 8.49
CA LEU A 84 -1.91 -10.31 8.80
C LEU A 84 -0.45 -10.78 8.77
N ASN A 85 -0.19 -12.04 9.11
CA ASN A 85 1.15 -12.61 9.14
C ASN A 85 1.75 -12.82 7.75
N ASP A 86 0.96 -12.62 6.68
CA ASP A 86 1.40 -12.67 5.29
C ASP A 86 1.88 -11.32 4.76
N PHE A 87 2.03 -10.31 5.63
CA PHE A 87 2.42 -8.97 5.23
C PHE A 87 3.72 -8.51 5.89
N ASP A 88 4.55 -7.88 5.08
CA ASP A 88 5.74 -7.18 5.54
C ASP A 88 5.68 -5.70 5.12
N ALA A 89 6.54 -4.88 5.70
CA ALA A 89 6.70 -3.48 5.32
C ALA A 89 8.17 -3.08 5.20
N ARG A 90 8.42 -2.13 4.29
CA ARG A 90 9.62 -1.28 4.30
C ARG A 90 9.17 0.16 4.52
N PHE A 91 10.00 0.93 5.19
CA PHE A 91 9.77 2.36 5.35
C PHE A 91 11.09 3.12 5.32
N LEU A 92 11.03 4.38 4.92
CA LEU A 92 12.18 5.27 4.90
C LEU A 92 11.75 6.61 5.48
N VAL A 93 12.42 7.00 6.58
CA VAL A 93 12.31 8.37 7.09
C VAL A 93 13.01 9.29 6.09
N VAL A 94 12.31 10.31 5.60
CA VAL A 94 12.87 11.29 4.66
C VAL A 94 12.77 12.69 5.25
N GLN A 95 13.47 13.64 4.63
CA GLN A 95 13.32 15.05 4.97
C GLN A 95 11.88 15.51 4.69
N SER A 96 11.34 16.32 5.59
CA SER A 96 10.00 16.88 5.45
C SER A 96 9.84 17.63 4.13
N GLY A 97 8.78 17.33 3.40
CA GLY A 97 8.48 17.84 2.06
C GLY A 97 8.92 16.91 0.93
N TRP A 98 9.66 15.84 1.20
CA TRP A 98 10.10 14.87 0.17
C TRP A 98 9.18 13.67 0.05
N GLU A 99 8.23 13.50 0.99
CA GLU A 99 7.37 12.33 1.09
C GLU A 99 6.54 12.10 -0.18
N THR A 100 5.88 13.15 -0.69
CA THR A 100 5.01 13.05 -1.87
C THR A 100 5.78 12.64 -3.12
N ALA A 101 6.92 13.29 -3.41
CA ALA A 101 7.70 12.96 -4.59
C ALA A 101 8.24 11.51 -4.55
N ALA A 102 8.62 11.05 -3.36
CA ALA A 102 9.06 9.67 -3.16
C ALA A 102 7.90 8.67 -3.36
N GLU A 103 6.73 8.95 -2.79
CA GLU A 103 5.51 8.14 -2.97
C GLU A 103 5.11 8.06 -4.44
N ASP A 104 5.00 9.20 -5.14
CA ASP A 104 4.62 9.27 -6.55
C ASP A 104 5.57 8.45 -7.43
N TYR A 105 6.87 8.56 -7.19
CA TYR A 105 7.88 7.78 -7.90
C TYR A 105 7.67 6.28 -7.70
N LEU A 106 7.47 5.85 -6.45
CA LEU A 106 7.28 4.44 -6.11
C LEU A 106 5.97 3.87 -6.65
N ILE A 107 4.88 4.63 -6.59
CA ILE A 107 3.61 4.24 -7.21
C ILE A 107 3.78 4.12 -8.73
N SER A 108 4.50 5.05 -9.36
CA SER A 108 4.77 5.00 -10.79
C SER A 108 5.61 3.78 -11.20
N LEU A 109 6.61 3.43 -10.38
CA LEU A 109 7.51 2.31 -10.61
C LEU A 109 6.83 0.96 -10.43
N PHE A 110 6.11 0.78 -9.32
CA PHE A 110 5.58 -0.53 -8.91
C PHE A 110 4.13 -0.77 -9.30
N ARG A 111 3.36 0.30 -9.57
CA ARG A 111 1.92 0.27 -9.84
C ARG A 111 1.14 -0.64 -8.85
N PRO A 112 1.23 -0.39 -7.53
CA PRO A 112 0.66 -1.31 -6.53
C PRO A 112 -0.85 -1.44 -6.67
N ILE A 113 -1.38 -2.66 -6.60
CA ILE A 113 -2.80 -2.93 -6.86
C ILE A 113 -3.78 -2.24 -5.88
N TRP A 114 -3.35 -1.93 -4.64
CA TRP A 114 -4.19 -1.25 -3.65
C TRP A 114 -4.13 0.29 -3.71
N ASN A 115 -3.26 0.84 -4.54
CA ASN A 115 -3.13 2.28 -4.75
C ASN A 115 -4.24 2.81 -5.67
N SER A 116 -4.72 4.02 -5.42
CA SER A 116 -5.80 4.65 -6.22
C SER A 116 -5.43 4.84 -7.69
N GLU A 117 -4.14 4.98 -7.96
CA GLU A 117 -3.58 5.31 -9.26
C GLU A 117 -3.72 4.15 -10.25
N THR A 118 -3.87 2.91 -9.77
CA THR A 118 -4.19 1.76 -10.63
C THR A 118 -5.69 1.65 -10.94
N ASN A 119 -6.53 2.28 -10.12
CA ASN A 119 -7.99 2.18 -10.16
C ASN A 119 -8.50 0.73 -10.05
N ILE A 120 -7.75 -0.20 -9.41
CA ILE A 120 -8.15 -1.61 -9.27
C ILE A 120 -8.78 -1.85 -7.90
N LEU A 121 -7.97 -1.82 -6.84
CA LEU A 121 -8.35 -2.18 -5.47
C LEU A 121 -8.12 -1.03 -4.47
N TYR A 122 -8.58 0.16 -4.83
CA TYR A 122 -8.48 1.33 -3.94
C TYR A 122 -9.41 1.21 -2.73
N GLY A 123 -9.03 1.84 -1.62
CA GLY A 123 -9.90 1.99 -0.44
C GLY A 123 -9.28 1.60 0.90
N LEU A 124 -8.11 0.97 0.93
CA LEU A 124 -7.42 0.63 2.19
C LEU A 124 -7.23 1.87 3.09
N GLY A 125 -6.73 2.97 2.52
CA GLY A 125 -6.43 4.21 3.25
C GLY A 125 -7.64 5.08 3.64
N LYS A 126 -8.87 4.65 3.31
CA LYS A 126 -10.10 5.37 3.69
C LYS A 126 -10.37 5.21 5.19
N HIS A 127 -10.70 6.33 5.82
CA HIS A 127 -11.23 6.38 7.18
C HIS A 127 -12.75 6.28 7.14
N GLY A 128 -13.32 5.68 8.18
CA GLY A 128 -14.77 5.58 8.32
C GLY A 128 -15.35 6.95 8.67
N ASP A 129 -15.77 7.70 7.65
CA ASP A 129 -16.67 8.84 7.84
C ASP A 129 -18.06 8.30 8.20
N ASP A 130 -18.81 9.03 9.04
CA ASP A 130 -20.15 8.62 9.46
C ASP A 130 -21.06 8.37 8.24
N ALA A 131 -21.63 7.17 8.20
CA ALA A 131 -22.49 6.66 7.12
C ALA A 131 -23.72 7.54 6.83
N ALA A 132 -24.05 8.48 7.72
CA ALA A 132 -25.11 9.46 7.54
C ALA A 132 -24.76 10.58 6.55
N THR A 133 -23.47 10.78 6.23
CA THR A 133 -23.03 11.98 5.48
C THR A 133 -22.82 11.76 4.00
N ARG A 134 -22.69 10.52 3.48
CA ARG A 134 -22.66 10.25 2.02
C ARG A 134 -23.16 8.85 1.67
N ALA A 135 -23.97 8.76 0.62
CA ALA A 135 -24.31 7.55 -0.12
C ALA A 135 -23.09 6.99 -0.92
N ASN A 136 -21.94 6.87 -0.27
CA ASN A 136 -20.72 6.40 -0.92
C ASN A 136 -20.81 4.89 -1.17
N LYS A 137 -20.54 4.48 -2.41
CA LYS A 137 -20.35 3.08 -2.78
C LYS A 137 -19.22 2.45 -1.96
N ARG A 138 -19.35 1.17 -1.63
CA ARG A 138 -18.31 0.35 -1.00
C ARG A 138 -17.08 0.35 -1.90
N SER A 139 -15.90 0.56 -1.32
CA SER A 139 -14.66 0.62 -2.10
C SER A 139 -14.31 -0.76 -2.67
N PRO A 140 -13.64 -0.87 -3.82
CA PRO A 140 -13.23 -2.17 -4.35
C PRO A 140 -12.41 -3.00 -3.36
N TRP A 141 -11.56 -2.35 -2.55
CA TRP A 141 -10.85 -3.04 -1.47
C TRP A 141 -11.82 -3.68 -0.47
N ASP A 142 -12.86 -2.96 -0.03
CA ASP A 142 -13.88 -3.51 0.90
C ASP A 142 -14.80 -4.55 0.25
N THR A 143 -15.02 -4.46 -1.06
CA THR A 143 -15.79 -5.46 -1.82
C THR A 143 -15.05 -6.79 -1.85
N LEU A 144 -13.74 -6.77 -2.13
CA LEU A 144 -12.92 -7.99 -2.15
C LEU A 144 -12.52 -8.47 -0.75
N HIS A 145 -12.38 -7.55 0.21
CA HIS A 145 -11.92 -7.82 1.58
C HIS A 145 -12.95 -7.37 2.63
N PRO A 146 -14.06 -8.10 2.79
CA PRO A 146 -15.08 -7.75 3.77
C PRO A 146 -14.54 -7.88 5.21
N GLY A 147 -14.96 -6.97 6.08
CA GLY A 147 -14.63 -7.02 7.53
C GLY A 147 -14.66 -5.67 8.24
N ARG A 148 -14.49 -4.55 7.52
CA ARG A 148 -14.65 -3.21 8.09
C ARG A 148 -16.13 -2.90 8.32
N LYS A 149 -16.56 -2.85 9.59
CA LYS A 149 -17.97 -2.61 9.99
C LYS A 149 -18.63 -1.41 9.32
N TRP A 150 -17.89 -0.32 9.07
CA TRP A 150 -18.44 0.86 8.41
C TRP A 150 -18.71 0.64 6.92
N ALA A 151 -17.88 -0.15 6.23
CA ALA A 151 -18.04 -0.45 4.81
C ALA A 151 -19.20 -1.44 4.55
N ALA A 152 -19.54 -2.27 5.54
CA ALA A 152 -20.72 -3.12 5.51
C ALA A 152 -22.05 -2.34 5.49
N LYS A 153 -22.03 -1.04 5.87
CA LYS A 153 -23.22 -0.17 5.81
C LYS A 153 -23.51 0.35 4.39
N SER A 154 -22.54 0.30 3.48
CA SER A 154 -22.75 0.68 2.07
C SER A 154 -23.61 -0.38 1.37
N VAL A 155 -24.63 0.06 0.64
CA VAL A 155 -25.59 -0.83 -0.06
C VAL A 155 -25.09 -1.23 -1.45
N GLU A 156 -24.30 -0.38 -2.10
CA GLU A 156 -23.82 -0.57 -3.47
C GLU A 156 -22.30 -0.68 -3.50
N ASP A 157 -21.75 -1.57 -4.32
CA ASP A 157 -20.32 -1.71 -4.59
C ASP A 157 -19.86 -0.78 -5.72
N ALA A 158 -18.66 -0.21 -5.59
CA ALA A 158 -18.09 0.61 -6.67
C ALA A 158 -17.62 -0.23 -7.87
N LYS A 159 -17.25 -1.49 -7.63
CA LYS A 159 -16.90 -2.51 -8.62
C LYS A 159 -17.34 -3.87 -8.09
N THR A 160 -17.77 -4.77 -8.98
CA THR A 160 -18.07 -6.16 -8.57
C THR A 160 -16.77 -6.93 -8.31
N SER A 161 -16.85 -8.04 -7.56
CA SER A 161 -15.70 -8.91 -7.36
C SER A 161 -15.14 -9.46 -8.68
N ASP A 162 -16.01 -9.82 -9.63
CA ASP A 162 -15.59 -10.37 -10.93
C ASP A 162 -14.85 -9.32 -11.79
N ASP A 163 -15.31 -8.06 -11.76
CA ASP A 163 -14.62 -6.96 -12.45
C ASP A 163 -13.23 -6.73 -11.84
N ILE A 164 -13.13 -6.77 -10.51
CA ILE A 164 -11.88 -6.61 -9.78
C ILE A 164 -10.89 -7.73 -10.14
N LEU A 165 -11.33 -8.99 -10.16
CA LEU A 165 -10.49 -10.14 -10.50
C LEU A 165 -10.04 -10.07 -11.97
N THR A 166 -10.91 -9.62 -12.87
CA THR A 166 -10.59 -9.39 -14.29
C THR A 166 -9.56 -8.27 -14.45
N ASP A 167 -9.71 -7.17 -13.72
CA ASP A 167 -8.76 -6.05 -13.71
C ASP A 167 -7.38 -6.49 -13.18
N LEU A 168 -7.35 -7.29 -12.10
CA LEU A 168 -6.12 -7.86 -11.55
C LEU A 168 -5.38 -8.74 -12.56
N GLY A 169 -6.09 -9.66 -13.22
CA GLY A 169 -5.49 -10.53 -14.23
C GLY A 169 -4.86 -9.72 -15.37
N ARG A 170 -5.56 -8.69 -15.87
CA ARG A 170 -5.01 -7.79 -16.89
C ARG A 170 -3.80 -7.01 -16.38
N HIS A 171 -3.85 -6.52 -15.14
CA HIS A 171 -2.78 -5.76 -14.53
C HIS A 171 -1.48 -6.57 -14.43
N PHE A 172 -1.53 -7.81 -13.95
CA PHE A 172 -0.33 -8.64 -13.81
C PHE A 172 0.27 -9.08 -15.16
N ILE A 173 -0.54 -9.12 -16.23
CA ILE A 173 -0.04 -9.35 -17.59
C ILE A 173 0.67 -8.09 -18.14
N GLN A 174 0.07 -6.92 -17.96
CA GLN A 174 0.60 -5.64 -18.47
C GLN A 174 1.79 -5.13 -17.66
N HIS A 175 1.80 -5.42 -16.36
CA HIS A 175 2.80 -5.00 -15.39
C HIS A 175 3.24 -6.21 -14.56
N PRO A 176 4.09 -7.09 -15.12
CA PRO A 176 4.58 -8.25 -14.39
C PRO A 176 5.24 -7.85 -13.07
N PRO A 177 5.00 -8.61 -11.97
CA PRO A 177 5.67 -8.39 -10.71
C PRO A 177 7.19 -8.46 -10.83
N ILE A 178 7.88 -7.63 -10.05
CA ILE A 178 9.34 -7.57 -10.00
C ILE A 178 9.79 -8.67 -9.05
N GLU A 179 10.32 -9.76 -9.59
CA GLU A 179 10.57 -10.99 -8.83
C GLU A 179 11.55 -10.80 -7.66
N ASP A 180 12.68 -10.14 -7.92
CA ASP A 180 13.76 -9.99 -6.95
C ASP A 180 14.46 -8.62 -7.02
N GLN A 181 15.42 -8.43 -6.12
CA GLN A 181 16.17 -7.17 -6.02
C GLN A 181 17.07 -6.91 -7.24
N GLY A 182 17.56 -7.97 -7.90
CA GLY A 182 18.38 -7.84 -9.09
C GLY A 182 17.58 -7.26 -10.26
N ALA A 183 16.40 -7.83 -10.51
CA ALA A 183 15.46 -7.32 -11.51
C ALA A 183 15.08 -5.85 -11.24
N LEU A 184 14.85 -5.51 -9.97
CA LEU A 184 14.52 -4.14 -9.56
C LEU A 184 15.65 -3.15 -9.83
N LEU A 185 16.89 -3.53 -9.53
CA LEU A 185 18.07 -2.69 -9.79
C LEU A 185 18.29 -2.47 -11.30
N GLU A 186 18.12 -3.52 -12.11
CA GLU A 186 18.21 -3.41 -13.57
C GLU A 186 17.13 -2.47 -14.14
N MET A 187 15.88 -2.61 -13.68
CA MET A 187 14.80 -1.69 -14.06
C MET A 187 15.11 -0.24 -13.67
N PHE A 188 15.63 -0.03 -12.46
CA PHE A 188 16.02 1.29 -11.98
C PHE A 188 17.13 1.91 -12.85
N PHE A 189 18.20 1.16 -13.12
CA PHE A 189 19.29 1.64 -13.97
C PHE A 189 18.84 1.90 -15.41
N ALA A 190 17.96 1.06 -15.96
CA ALA A 190 17.38 1.28 -17.28
C ALA A 190 16.61 2.62 -17.34
N GLY A 191 15.88 2.99 -16.29
CA GLY A 191 15.17 4.26 -16.20
C GLY A 191 16.07 5.49 -16.03
N LEU A 192 17.26 5.32 -15.43
CA LEU A 192 18.25 6.40 -15.30
C LEU A 192 19.03 6.67 -16.59
N ARG A 193 19.15 5.68 -17.48
CA ARG A 193 19.87 5.83 -18.74
C ARG A 193 19.16 6.85 -19.63
N GLN A 194 19.74 8.04 -19.75
CA GLN A 194 19.33 9.01 -20.75
C GLN A 194 19.85 8.55 -22.11
N ARG A 195 18.95 8.35 -23.08
CA ARG A 195 19.34 8.17 -24.48
C ARG A 195 19.42 9.56 -25.11
N ALA A 196 20.62 9.95 -25.51
CA ALA A 196 20.88 11.16 -26.29
C ALA A 196 20.41 10.97 -27.74
#